data_AF-A0A8A1LEW1-F1
#
_entry.id   AF-A0A8A1LEW1-F1
#
_cell.length_a   1.000
_cell.length_b   1.000
_cell.length_c   1.000
_cell.angle_alpha   90.00
_cell.angle_beta   90.00
_cell.angle_gamma   90.00
#
_symmetry.space_group_name_H-M   'P 1'
#
loop_
_entity.id
_entity.type
_entity.pdbx_description
1 polymer ?
#
loop_
_entity_poly.entity_id
_entity_poly.type
_entity_poly.pdbx_seq_one_letter_code
_entity_poly.pdbx_strand_id
1 'polypeptide(L)'
;MPHMKKALGERATSDVILPMQDPYMTQITDGRKNYEFRKYCLKPSVKRIWFYRTAPHSSITHVCETKPARTRKPGDRPLDEDGPGNAEFNSKHKDWGGYDFAYEMVTVYELKQPITLKEMKDKHGFKSTPRGLVYLPRSISAIVNWKQQKLLINRRKQFSEV
;
A
#
# COMPACT_ATOMS: atom_id res chain seq x y z
N MET A 1 1.25 34.45 4.10
CA MET A 1 1.04 33.37 3.10
C MET A 1 2.35 32.83 2.43
N PRO A 2 3.47 32.53 3.13
CA PRO A 2 4.64 31.87 2.51
C PRO A 2 4.70 30.33 2.71
N HIS A 3 3.98 29.76 3.68
CA HIS A 3 4.12 28.34 4.05
C HIS A 3 3.46 27.35 3.08
N MET A 4 2.45 27.76 2.31
CA MET A 4 1.67 26.86 1.46
C MET A 4 2.44 26.35 0.23
N LYS A 5 3.37 27.15 -0.32
CA LYS A 5 4.17 26.74 -1.50
C LYS A 5 5.20 25.65 -1.18
N LYS A 6 5.71 25.60 0.07
CA LYS A 6 6.74 24.62 0.48
C LYS A 6 6.14 23.21 0.66
N ALA A 7 4.89 23.12 1.12
CA ALA A 7 4.22 21.84 1.38
C ALA A 7 3.83 21.05 0.12
N LEU A 8 3.72 21.70 -1.05
CA LEU A 8 3.28 21.03 -2.29
C LEU A 8 4.33 20.05 -2.86
N GLY A 9 5.62 20.28 -2.56
CA GLY A 9 6.72 19.42 -3.02
C GLY A 9 7.19 18.39 -1.99
N GLU A 10 6.90 18.59 -0.71
CA GLU A 10 7.37 17.72 0.36
C GLU A 10 6.63 16.38 0.36
N ARG A 11 7.38 15.29 0.50
CA ARG A 11 6.84 13.93 0.54
C ARG A 11 6.89 13.37 1.96
N ALA A 12 5.88 12.57 2.32
CA ALA A 12 5.90 11.76 3.53
C ALA A 12 7.02 10.72 3.43
N THR A 13 7.70 10.42 4.53
CA THR A 13 8.77 9.42 4.57
C THR A 13 8.27 8.02 4.93
N SER A 14 7.03 7.93 5.44
CA SER A 14 6.41 6.70 5.93
C SER A 14 5.22 6.20 5.12
N ASP A 15 4.82 6.94 4.08
CA ASP A 15 3.64 6.62 3.26
C ASP A 15 4.04 6.63 1.77
N VAL A 16 3.69 5.55 1.07
CA VAL A 16 3.89 5.41 -0.37
C VAL A 16 2.58 5.14 -1.08
N ILE A 17 2.50 5.51 -2.35
CA ILE A 17 1.41 5.18 -3.26
C ILE A 17 1.89 4.09 -4.19
N LEU A 18 1.06 3.06 -4.36
CA LEU A 18 1.29 1.96 -5.27
C LEU A 18 0.08 1.79 -6.20
N PRO A 19 0.26 1.65 -7.52
CA PRO A 19 -0.83 1.33 -8.43
C PRO A 19 -1.33 -0.10 -8.17
N MET A 20 -2.64 -0.29 -8.21
CA MET A 20 -3.29 -1.58 -8.04
C MET A 20 -4.46 -1.73 -9.02
N GLN A 21 -4.57 -2.90 -9.66
CA GLN A 21 -5.71 -3.23 -10.51
C GLN A 21 -6.88 -3.74 -9.69
N ASP A 22 -8.07 -3.63 -10.25
CA ASP A 22 -9.31 -3.90 -9.54
C ASP A 22 -9.44 -5.33 -9.00
N PRO A 23 -9.11 -6.39 -9.77
CA PRO A 23 -9.24 -7.76 -9.27
C PRO A 23 -8.39 -8.01 -8.01
N TYR A 24 -7.21 -7.40 -7.92
CA TYR A 24 -6.37 -7.50 -6.73
C TYR A 24 -6.89 -6.65 -5.59
N MET A 25 -7.45 -5.46 -5.86
CA MET A 25 -8.09 -4.67 -4.81
C MET A 25 -9.28 -5.41 -4.20
N THR A 26 -10.12 -6.07 -5.01
CA THR A 26 -11.22 -6.91 -4.49
C THR A 26 -10.70 -8.03 -3.59
N GLN A 27 -9.63 -8.73 -3.99
CA GLN A 27 -9.00 -9.73 -3.13
C GLN A 27 -8.48 -9.14 -1.82
N ILE A 28 -7.97 -7.91 -1.85
CA ILE A 28 -7.51 -7.20 -0.65
C ILE A 28 -8.71 -6.86 0.24
N THR A 29 -9.77 -6.25 -0.29
CA THR A 29 -10.93 -5.79 0.50
C THR A 29 -11.76 -6.94 1.07
N ASP A 30 -11.80 -8.08 0.38
CA ASP A 30 -12.47 -9.30 0.86
C ASP A 30 -11.58 -10.11 1.82
N GLY A 31 -10.35 -9.66 2.07
CA GLY A 31 -9.43 -10.28 3.02
C GLY A 31 -8.75 -11.56 2.54
N ARG A 32 -8.84 -11.90 1.25
CA ARG A 32 -8.12 -13.05 0.66
C ARG A 32 -6.65 -12.74 0.43
N LYS A 33 -6.33 -11.58 -0.16
CA LYS A 33 -4.94 -11.14 -0.36
C LYS A 33 -4.44 -10.45 0.91
N ASN A 34 -3.44 -11.04 1.55
CA ASN A 34 -2.89 -10.58 2.82
C ASN A 34 -1.47 -10.00 2.72
N TYR A 35 -0.74 -10.24 1.62
CA TYR A 35 0.55 -9.63 1.34
C TYR A 35 0.55 -8.78 0.05
N GLU A 36 1.27 -7.66 0.09
CA GLU A 36 1.77 -6.97 -1.11
C GLU A 36 3.18 -7.46 -1.41
N PHE A 37 3.43 -7.94 -2.62
CA PHE A 37 4.73 -8.50 -3.02
C PHE A 37 5.47 -7.53 -3.93
N ARG A 38 6.78 -7.35 -3.69
CA ARG A 38 7.61 -6.43 -4.47
C ARG A 38 8.93 -7.03 -4.86
N LYS A 39 9.41 -6.58 -6.03
CA LYS A 39 10.77 -6.88 -6.50
C LYS A 39 11.87 -6.05 -5.85
N TYR A 40 11.48 -5.05 -5.06
CA TYR A 40 12.39 -4.13 -4.41
C TYR A 40 11.98 -3.93 -2.95
N CYS A 41 12.96 -3.67 -2.11
CA CYS A 41 12.73 -3.37 -0.71
C CYS A 41 12.24 -1.93 -0.55
N LEU A 42 11.13 -1.74 0.16
CA LEU A 42 10.68 -0.42 0.60
C LEU A 42 11.64 0.09 1.67
N LYS A 43 11.82 1.41 1.76
CA LYS A 43 12.63 1.98 2.84
C LYS A 43 12.05 1.55 4.20
N PRO A 44 12.88 1.24 5.22
CA PRO A 44 12.40 0.84 6.55
C PRO A 44 11.46 1.85 7.22
N SER A 45 11.54 3.12 6.80
CA SER A 45 10.65 4.20 7.24
C SER A 45 9.20 4.04 6.74
N VAL A 46 8.97 3.33 5.64
CA VAL A 46 7.64 3.11 5.07
C VAL A 46 6.84 2.19 5.99
N LYS A 47 5.66 2.66 6.41
CA LYS A 47 4.72 1.96 7.29
C LYS A 47 3.36 1.74 6.65
N ARG A 48 3.06 2.48 5.56
CA ARG A 48 1.74 2.51 4.93
C ARG A 48 1.84 2.56 3.42
N ILE A 49 0.92 1.85 2.79
CA ILE A 49 0.73 1.85 1.34
C ILE A 49 -0.66 2.40 1.04
N TRP A 50 -0.71 3.38 0.15
CA TRP A 50 -1.93 3.97 -0.40
C TRP A 50 -2.14 3.39 -1.79
N PHE A 51 -3.26 2.73 -2.02
CA PHE A 51 -3.53 2.08 -3.31
C PHE A 51 -4.22 3.06 -4.26
N TYR A 52 -3.53 3.36 -5.35
CA TYR A 52 -4.11 4.00 -6.52
C TYR A 52 -4.76 2.93 -7.39
N ARG A 53 -6.08 2.87 -7.39
CA ARG A 53 -6.83 2.02 -8.34
C ARG A 53 -6.63 2.59 -9.74
N THR A 54 -6.13 1.75 -10.64
CA THR A 54 -5.98 2.11 -12.05
C THR A 54 -7.34 2.30 -12.72
N ALA A 55 -7.38 2.53 -14.04
CA ALA A 55 -8.63 2.59 -14.77
C ALA A 55 -9.52 1.37 -14.46
N PRO A 56 -10.84 1.55 -14.31
CA PRO A 56 -11.62 2.78 -14.58
C PRO A 56 -11.62 3.82 -13.44
N HIS A 57 -11.21 3.46 -12.21
CA HIS A 57 -11.36 4.33 -11.04
C HIS A 57 -10.43 5.54 -11.01
N SER A 58 -9.19 5.37 -11.48
CA SER A 58 -8.16 6.42 -11.56
C SER A 58 -8.07 7.29 -10.31
N SER A 59 -7.98 6.67 -9.14
CA SER A 59 -8.03 7.34 -7.84
C SER A 59 -7.31 6.57 -6.74
N ILE A 60 -6.78 7.29 -5.76
CA ILE A 60 -6.39 6.68 -4.48
C ILE A 60 -7.68 6.39 -3.71
N THR A 61 -7.86 5.14 -3.34
CA THR A 61 -9.13 4.67 -2.73
C THR A 61 -8.93 3.99 -1.39
N HIS A 62 -7.74 3.44 -1.15
CA HIS A 62 -7.46 2.66 0.05
C HIS A 62 -6.10 3.01 0.62
N VAL A 63 -5.96 2.78 1.92
CA VAL A 63 -4.69 2.84 2.63
C VAL A 63 -4.58 1.65 3.55
N CYS A 64 -3.44 0.97 3.53
CA CYS A 64 -3.14 -0.12 4.43
C CYS A 64 -1.88 0.17 5.25
N GLU A 65 -1.90 -0.30 6.50
CA GLU A 65 -0.71 -0.37 7.33
C GLU A 65 -0.02 -1.70 7.07
N THR A 66 1.31 -1.70 7.01
CA THR A 66 2.09 -2.90 6.74
C THR A 66 3.11 -3.20 7.83
N LYS A 67 3.43 -4.50 8.00
CA LYS A 67 4.62 -4.91 8.75
C LYS A 67 5.90 -4.66 7.94
N PRO A 68 7.09 -4.66 8.57
CA PRO A 68 8.36 -4.74 7.85
C PRO A 68 8.38 -5.91 6.87
N ALA A 69 9.21 -5.79 5.82
CA ALA A 69 9.29 -6.81 4.77
C ALA A 69 9.66 -8.18 5.36
N ARG A 70 8.88 -9.21 4.99
CA ARG A 70 9.32 -10.60 5.05
C ARG A 70 10.15 -10.88 3.80
N THR A 71 11.26 -11.60 3.97
CA THR A 71 12.17 -11.97 2.88
C THR A 71 12.20 -13.48 2.66
N ARG A 72 12.94 -13.92 1.64
CA ARG A 72 13.16 -15.34 1.28
C ARG A 72 14.62 -15.77 1.47
N LYS A 73 15.32 -15.12 2.40
CA LYS A 73 16.72 -15.43 2.69
C LYS A 73 16.79 -16.78 3.42
N PRO A 74 17.89 -17.53 3.29
CA PRO A 74 18.09 -18.73 4.08
C PRO A 74 17.89 -18.44 5.58
N GLY A 75 17.04 -19.21 6.25
CA GLY A 75 16.69 -19.03 7.67
C GLY A 75 15.45 -18.18 7.94
N ASP A 76 14.89 -17.48 6.94
CA ASP A 76 13.61 -16.79 7.11
C ASP A 76 12.48 -17.84 7.24
N ARG A 77 11.58 -17.64 8.22
CA ARG A 77 10.35 -18.43 8.32
C ARG A 77 9.50 -18.22 7.05
N PRO A 78 8.89 -19.26 6.46
CA PRO A 78 7.95 -19.10 5.35
C PRO A 78 6.73 -18.25 5.76
N LEU A 79 6.02 -17.73 4.75
CA LEU A 79 4.70 -17.14 4.95
C LEU A 79 3.70 -18.26 5.21
N ASP A 80 2.66 -17.96 5.99
CA ASP A 80 1.50 -18.85 6.08
C ASP A 80 0.81 -18.87 4.71
N GLU A 81 0.43 -20.04 4.21
CA GLU A 81 -0.10 -20.21 2.84
C GLU A 81 -1.62 -19.98 2.76
N ASP A 82 -2.08 -18.95 3.48
CA ASP A 82 -3.48 -18.57 3.68
C ASP A 82 -3.95 -17.46 2.71
N GLY A 83 -3.13 -17.10 1.72
CA GLY A 83 -3.41 -16.03 0.77
C GLY A 83 -2.77 -16.22 -0.61
N PRO A 84 -3.34 -15.61 -1.67
CA PRO A 84 -2.81 -15.70 -3.03
C PRO A 84 -1.37 -15.18 -3.13
N GLY A 85 -0.48 -16.00 -3.69
CA GLY A 85 0.93 -15.69 -3.87
C GLY A 85 1.85 -16.17 -2.74
N ASN A 86 1.30 -16.62 -1.61
CA ASN A 86 2.11 -17.00 -0.44
C ASN A 86 2.92 -18.28 -0.72
N ALA A 87 2.28 -19.30 -1.31
CA ALA A 87 2.95 -20.53 -1.70
C ALA A 87 3.99 -20.31 -2.81
N GLU A 88 3.68 -19.47 -3.80
CA GLU A 88 4.60 -19.11 -4.89
C GLU A 88 5.80 -18.29 -4.38
N PHE A 89 5.56 -17.43 -3.39
CA PHE A 89 6.63 -16.72 -2.69
C PHE A 89 7.54 -17.71 -1.96
N ASN A 90 6.98 -18.60 -1.14
CA ASN A 90 7.71 -19.61 -0.36
C ASN A 90 8.56 -20.54 -1.25
N SER A 91 7.96 -21.05 -2.34
CA SER A 91 8.58 -22.00 -3.27
C SER A 91 9.54 -21.36 -4.28
N LYS A 92 9.67 -20.02 -4.29
CA LYS A 92 10.43 -19.26 -5.29
C LYS A 92 10.01 -19.60 -6.73
N HIS A 93 8.69 -19.63 -6.98
CA HIS A 93 8.14 -19.96 -8.29
C HIS A 93 8.78 -19.13 -9.41
N LYS A 94 9.05 -19.75 -10.56
CA LYS A 94 9.77 -19.13 -11.69
C LYS A 94 9.13 -17.83 -12.17
N ASP A 95 7.80 -17.79 -12.26
CA ASP A 95 7.04 -16.61 -12.70
C ASP A 95 7.05 -15.48 -11.65
N TRP A 96 7.45 -15.80 -10.43
CA TRP A 96 7.64 -14.89 -9.31
C TRP A 96 9.11 -14.46 -9.13
N GLY A 97 9.91 -14.63 -10.18
CA GLY A 97 11.30 -14.20 -10.25
C GLY A 97 11.48 -12.74 -9.80
N GLY A 98 12.30 -12.56 -8.77
CA GLY A 98 12.66 -11.28 -8.17
C GLY A 98 11.67 -10.75 -7.13
N TYR A 99 10.48 -11.33 -6.91
CA TYR A 99 9.55 -10.89 -5.86
C TYR A 99 10.02 -11.34 -4.46
N ASP A 100 11.10 -10.74 -3.97
CA ASP A 100 11.81 -11.15 -2.74
C ASP A 100 11.33 -10.47 -1.46
N PHE A 101 10.35 -9.58 -1.55
CA PHE A 101 9.84 -8.81 -0.42
C PHE A 101 8.33 -8.90 -0.32
N ALA A 102 7.82 -9.40 0.81
CA ALA A 102 6.40 -9.49 1.11
C ALA A 102 6.04 -8.56 2.28
N TYR A 103 5.03 -7.72 2.08
CA TYR A 103 4.54 -6.76 3.09
C TYR A 103 3.16 -7.19 3.57
N GLU A 104 3.10 -7.70 4.80
CA GLU A 104 1.83 -8.11 5.41
C GLU A 104 0.93 -6.89 5.62
N MET A 105 -0.28 -6.93 5.08
CA MET A 105 -1.29 -5.89 5.24
C MET A 105 -2.07 -6.12 6.52
N VAL A 106 -1.79 -5.30 7.52
CA VAL A 106 -2.30 -5.44 8.89
C VAL A 106 -3.69 -4.85 9.04
N THR A 107 -3.91 -3.69 8.43
CA THR A 107 -5.23 -3.04 8.39
C THR A 107 -5.46 -2.50 6.99
N VAL A 108 -6.71 -2.50 6.54
CA VAL A 108 -7.10 -1.88 5.27
C VAL A 108 -8.26 -0.93 5.53
N TYR A 109 -8.08 0.33 5.14
CA TYR A 109 -9.11 1.36 5.18
C TYR A 109 -9.51 1.78 3.77
N GLU A 110 -10.80 1.93 3.55
CA GLU A 110 -11.39 2.58 2.38
C GLU A 110 -11.59 4.07 2.66
N LEU A 111 -11.06 4.93 1.79
CA LEU A 111 -11.25 6.37 1.89
C LEU A 111 -12.72 6.71 1.66
N LYS A 112 -13.31 7.49 2.56
CA LYS A 112 -14.70 7.97 2.42
C LYS A 112 -14.88 8.82 1.16
N GLN A 113 -13.84 9.52 0.75
CA GLN A 113 -13.76 10.26 -0.51
C GLN A 113 -12.48 9.85 -1.24
N PRO A 114 -12.57 9.16 -2.38
CA PRO A 114 -11.42 8.85 -3.22
C PRO A 114 -10.70 10.11 -3.70
N ILE A 115 -9.37 10.07 -3.72
CA ILE A 115 -8.55 11.15 -4.26
C ILE A 115 -8.33 10.88 -5.75
N THR A 116 -9.05 11.58 -6.60
CA THR A 116 -9.02 11.35 -8.06
C THR A 116 -7.70 11.77 -8.69
N LEU A 117 -7.34 11.19 -9.84
CA LEU A 117 -6.16 11.63 -10.61
C LEU A 117 -6.21 13.13 -10.94
N LYS A 118 -7.41 13.67 -11.21
CA LYS A 118 -7.60 15.11 -11.44
C LYS A 118 -7.20 15.91 -10.20
N GLU A 119 -7.70 15.53 -9.02
CA GLU A 119 -7.33 16.16 -7.76
C GLU A 119 -5.83 16.03 -7.45
N MET A 120 -5.24 14.85 -7.68
CA MET A 120 -3.81 14.63 -7.52
C MET A 120 -2.98 15.61 -8.37
N LYS A 121 -3.37 15.84 -9.62
CA LYS A 121 -2.70 16.78 -10.52
C LYS A 121 -2.90 18.21 -10.08
N ASP A 122 -4.16 18.61 -9.86
CA ASP A 122 -4.54 20.00 -9.63
C ASP A 122 -4.07 20.52 -8.26
N LYS A 123 -4.10 19.66 -7.21
CA LYS A 123 -3.86 20.08 -5.82
C LYS A 123 -2.62 19.49 -5.18
N HIS A 124 -2.07 18.40 -5.71
CA HIS A 124 -1.01 17.64 -5.04
C HIS A 124 0.26 17.45 -5.88
N GLY A 125 0.39 18.19 -7.00
CA GLY A 125 1.62 18.29 -7.77
C GLY A 125 2.00 17.02 -8.54
N PHE A 126 1.03 16.15 -8.86
CA PHE A 126 1.27 15.04 -9.76
C PHE A 126 1.31 15.51 -11.21
N LYS A 127 2.31 15.05 -11.98
CA LYS A 127 2.36 15.28 -13.43
C LYS A 127 1.62 14.19 -14.21
N SER A 128 1.59 12.97 -13.68
CA SER A 128 1.00 11.79 -14.30
C SER A 128 0.48 10.82 -13.25
N THR A 129 -0.23 9.79 -13.71
CA THR A 129 -0.67 8.67 -12.86
C THR A 129 0.53 7.95 -12.23
N PRO A 130 0.43 7.46 -10.98
CA PRO A 130 1.42 6.55 -10.41
C PRO A 130 1.61 5.31 -11.32
N ARG A 131 2.85 5.04 -11.73
CA ARG A 131 3.24 3.83 -12.49
C ARG A 131 4.12 2.87 -11.69
N GLY A 132 4.56 3.30 -10.52
CA GLY A 132 5.44 2.57 -9.62
C GLY A 132 5.40 3.21 -8.25
N LEU A 133 6.45 3.01 -7.43
CA LEU A 133 6.52 3.61 -6.11
C LEU A 133 6.61 5.13 -6.19
N VAL A 134 5.67 5.81 -5.52
CA VAL A 134 5.68 7.25 -5.33
C VAL A 134 5.49 7.53 -3.85
N TYR A 135 6.30 8.38 -3.23
CA TYR A 135 6.02 8.81 -1.85
C TYR A 135 4.78 9.72 -1.82
N LEU A 136 3.92 9.50 -0.83
CA LEU A 136 2.70 10.28 -0.65
C LEU A 136 3.08 11.76 -0.43
N PRO A 137 2.50 12.71 -1.17
CA PRO A 137 2.70 14.12 -0.88
C PRO A 137 2.19 14.48 0.52
N ARG A 138 2.91 15.35 1.24
CA ARG A 138 2.48 15.84 2.55
C ARG A 138 1.13 16.55 2.49
N SER A 139 0.82 17.20 1.37
CA SER A 139 -0.49 17.84 1.16
C SER A 139 -1.67 16.88 1.21
N ILE A 140 -1.47 15.59 0.89
CA ILE A 140 -2.51 14.56 1.09
C ILE A 140 -2.56 14.12 2.56
N SER A 141 -1.42 13.78 3.16
CA SER A 141 -1.39 13.30 4.55
C SER A 141 -1.82 14.37 5.57
N ALA A 142 -1.69 15.65 5.24
CA ALA A 142 -2.13 16.76 6.09
C ALA A 142 -3.66 16.91 6.15
N ILE A 143 -4.38 16.49 5.11
CA ILE A 143 -5.84 16.65 5.02
C ILE A 143 -6.59 15.33 5.24
N VAL A 144 -5.96 14.19 4.92
CA VAL A 144 -6.58 12.87 5.07
C VAL A 144 -6.11 12.22 6.35
N ASN A 145 -6.96 12.27 7.39
CA ASN A 145 -6.80 11.41 8.55
C ASN A 145 -7.25 9.99 8.20
N TRP A 146 -6.29 9.12 7.84
CA TRP A 146 -6.58 7.76 7.43
C TRP A 146 -7.23 6.91 8.54
N LYS A 147 -7.00 7.21 9.83
CA LYS A 147 -7.61 6.48 10.95
C LYS A 147 -9.11 6.74 11.09
N GLN A 148 -9.62 7.80 10.50
CA GLN A 148 -11.05 8.17 10.52
C GLN A 148 -11.81 7.69 9.27
N GLN A 149 -11.14 6.94 8.40
CA GLN A 149 -11.71 6.36 7.19
C GLN A 149 -12.44 5.05 7.53
N LYS A 150 -13.10 4.44 6.54
CA LYS A 150 -13.88 3.21 6.77
C LYS A 150 -12.92 2.02 6.90
N LEU A 151 -12.81 1.46 8.10
CA LEU A 151 -12.03 0.25 8.35
C LEU A 151 -12.72 -0.95 7.70
N LEU A 152 -12.03 -1.65 6.81
CA LEU A 152 -12.51 -2.88 6.18
C LEU A 152 -11.91 -4.13 6.83
N ILE A 153 -10.59 -4.11 7.08
CA ILE A 153 -9.85 -5.27 7.61
C ILE A 153 -8.99 -4.83 8.78
N ASN A 154 -8.97 -5.65 9.83
CA ASN A 154 -8.06 -5.48 10.97
C ASN A 154 -7.53 -6.83 11.45
N ARG A 155 -6.29 -7.15 11.06
CA ARG A 155 -5.58 -8.38 11.46
C ARG A 155 -4.78 -8.24 12.75
N ARG A 156 -4.75 -7.05 13.38
CA ARG A 156 -4.06 -6.86 14.67
C ARG A 156 -4.66 -7.73 15.78
N LYS A 157 -5.96 -8.00 15.68
CA LYS A 157 -6.72 -8.75 16.68
C LYS A 157 -6.57 -10.27 16.58
N GLN A 158 -5.87 -10.80 15.57
CA GLN A 158 -5.65 -12.25 15.42
C GLN A 158 -4.53 -12.80 16.31
N PHE A 159 -3.90 -11.98 17.16
CA PHE A 159 -2.78 -12.40 18.03
C PHE A 159 -3.00 -12.06 19.52
N SER A 160 -4.24 -11.85 19.97
CA SER A 160 -4.55 -11.58 21.39
C SER A 160 -5.08 -12.79 22.17
N GLU A 161 -4.97 -14.01 21.64
CA GLU A 161 -5.22 -15.24 22.39
C GLU A 161 -4.11 -16.25 22.12
N VAL A 162 -3.01 -16.13 22.89
CA VAL A 162 -2.22 -17.26 23.41
C VAL A 162 -1.64 -16.85 24.75
#